data_AF-A0A3C0AMT8-F1
#
_entry.id   AF-A0A3C0AMT8-F1
#
_cell.length_a   1.000
_cell.length_b   1.000
_cell.length_c   1.000
_cell.angle_alpha   90.00
_cell.angle_beta   90.00
_cell.angle_gamma   90.00
#
_symmetry.space_group_name_H-M   'P 1'
#
loop_
_entity.id
_entity.type
_entity.pdbx_description
1 polymer ?
#
loop_
_entity_poly.entity_id
_entity_poly.type
_entity_poly.pdbx_seq_one_letter_code
_entity_poly.pdbx_strand_id
1 'polypeptide(L)'
;QVRSNFPGATDLDAPFYVEATRVKQHSPAQLAGLQPRDLILSVNGQQLSHDLDLMREVGKAGAGNEIKLQILRGKKPRELTLNVKLGKWPVADDEGIVQTRYRHPLWRGLRVDYPTARRKYTFSPFSYPPAVVVTHVAPDSPAQQAGLKEGAFISQINGQAVQTPGSFYQEAQKVNNSPVTLLYLDGPKLILPPSKQ
;
A
#
# COMPACT_ATOMS: atom_id res chain seq x y z
N GLN A 1 6.00 9.93 15.57
CA GLN A 1 6.53 9.65 16.92
C GLN A 1 5.65 10.40 17.90
N VAL A 2 5.32 9.82 19.05
CA VAL A 2 4.62 10.55 20.12
C VAL A 2 5.70 11.28 20.92
N ARG A 3 5.61 12.60 21.03
CA ARG A 3 6.47 13.40 21.90
C ARG A 3 5.57 14.10 22.91
N SER A 4 6.07 14.28 24.12
CA SER A 4 5.31 14.71 25.31
C SER A 4 5.25 16.23 25.51
N ASN A 5 5.73 17.05 24.56
CA ASN A 5 5.74 18.52 24.73
C ASN A 5 4.79 19.19 23.74
N PHE A 6 3.55 19.38 24.17
CA PHE A 6 2.56 20.13 23.40
C PHE A 6 2.95 21.62 23.35
N PRO A 7 3.05 22.24 22.16
CA PRO A 7 3.47 23.64 22.05
C PRO A 7 2.43 24.57 22.69
N GLY A 8 2.79 25.22 23.79
CA GLY A 8 2.00 26.27 24.43
C GLY A 8 1.04 25.82 25.54
N ALA A 9 1.10 24.56 25.98
CA ALA A 9 0.36 24.07 27.16
C ALA A 9 1.31 23.79 28.33
N THR A 10 0.85 24.02 29.56
CA THR A 10 1.38 23.35 30.75
C THR A 10 1.06 21.85 30.64
N ASP A 11 2.04 20.98 30.91
CA ASP A 11 2.02 19.53 30.63
C ASP A 11 0.81 18.75 31.18
N LEU A 12 -0.01 19.35 32.06
CA LEU A 12 -1.12 18.69 32.75
C LEU A 12 -2.43 18.62 31.94
N ASP A 13 -2.63 19.46 30.92
CA ASP A 13 -3.89 19.52 30.12
C ASP A 13 -3.68 19.38 28.61
N ALA A 14 -2.49 18.95 28.19
CA ALA A 14 -2.16 18.82 26.78
C ALA A 14 -2.97 17.69 26.10
N PRO A 15 -3.74 17.97 25.04
CA PRO A 15 -4.45 16.92 24.31
C PRO A 15 -3.43 15.97 23.66
N PHE A 16 -3.75 14.68 23.63
CA PHE A 16 -2.90 13.70 22.96
C PHE A 16 -2.81 14.01 21.46
N TYR A 17 -1.61 13.84 20.91
CA TYR A 17 -1.36 14.13 19.50
C TYR A 17 -0.36 13.16 18.89
N VAL A 18 -0.39 13.09 17.56
CA VAL A 18 0.63 12.40 16.78
C VAL A 18 1.36 13.40 15.90
N GLU A 19 2.67 13.49 16.04
CA GLU A 19 3.51 14.36 15.21
C GLU A 19 3.82 13.70 13.85
N ALA A 20 3.52 14.43 12.77
CA ALA A 20 3.95 14.11 11.42
C ALA A 20 5.46 14.38 11.27
N THR A 21 6.29 13.41 11.64
CA THR A 21 7.76 13.58 11.61
C THR A 21 8.31 13.72 10.19
N ARG A 22 7.69 13.03 9.23
CA ARG A 22 8.02 13.09 7.80
C ARG A 22 6.74 12.97 6.98
N VAL A 23 6.72 13.65 5.84
CA VAL A 23 5.66 13.56 4.83
C VAL A 23 6.34 13.22 3.51
N LYS A 24 6.00 12.07 2.91
CA LYS A 24 6.60 11.64 1.63
C LYS A 24 6.15 12.57 0.51
N GLN A 25 7.06 12.93 -0.39
CA GLN A 25 6.73 13.72 -1.58
C GLN A 25 5.73 12.96 -2.47
N HIS A 26 4.82 13.70 -3.10
CA HIS A 26 3.71 13.21 -3.91
C HIS A 26 2.75 12.27 -3.17
N SER A 27 2.76 12.30 -1.83
CA SER A 27 1.81 11.56 -1.02
C SER A 27 0.46 12.24 -0.89
N PRO A 28 -0.64 11.50 -0.67
CA PRO A 28 -1.93 12.10 -0.41
C PRO A 28 -1.91 13.01 0.81
N ALA A 29 -1.10 12.68 1.82
CA ALA A 29 -0.86 13.57 2.96
C ALA A 29 -0.24 14.89 2.51
N GLN A 30 0.80 14.87 1.66
CA GLN A 30 1.41 16.08 1.13
C GLN A 30 0.45 16.88 0.22
N LEU A 31 -0.27 16.18 -0.67
CA LEU A 31 -1.24 16.79 -1.60
C LEU A 31 -2.41 17.44 -0.86
N ALA A 32 -2.80 16.89 0.29
CA ALA A 32 -3.77 17.47 1.20
C ALA A 32 -3.19 18.62 2.06
N GLY A 33 -1.91 18.96 1.86
CA GLY A 33 -1.24 20.06 2.53
C GLY A 33 -0.67 19.73 3.91
N LEU A 34 -0.57 18.45 4.31
CA LEU A 34 0.11 18.06 5.55
C LEU A 34 1.62 18.32 5.42
N GLN A 35 2.22 18.83 6.48
CA GLN A 35 3.62 19.23 6.54
C GLN A 35 4.35 18.50 7.68
N PRO A 36 5.67 18.32 7.56
CA PRO A 36 6.47 17.88 8.70
C PRO A 36 6.25 18.80 9.91
N ARG A 37 6.17 18.20 11.10
CA ARG A 37 5.91 18.85 12.40
C ARG A 37 4.48 19.31 12.64
N ASP A 38 3.54 18.98 11.75
CA ASP A 38 2.13 19.09 12.09
C ASP A 38 1.77 18.12 13.23
N LEU A 39 0.98 18.61 14.18
CA LEU A 39 0.48 17.79 15.29
C LEU A 39 -0.95 17.40 14.98
N ILE A 40 -1.20 16.12 14.77
CA ILE A 40 -2.52 15.59 14.45
C ILE A 40 -3.27 15.37 15.76
N LEU A 41 -4.46 15.95 15.89
CA LEU A 41 -5.29 15.90 17.09
C LEU A 41 -6.49 14.97 16.94
N SER A 42 -7.08 14.90 15.75
CA SER A 42 -8.27 14.09 15.50
C SER A 42 -8.35 13.59 14.06
N VAL A 43 -9.09 12.50 13.88
CA VAL A 43 -9.44 11.93 12.58
C VAL A 43 -10.94 11.77 12.50
N ASN A 44 -11.59 12.36 11.49
CA ASN A 44 -13.05 12.33 11.32
C ASN A 44 -13.83 12.78 12.56
N GLY A 45 -13.28 13.74 13.32
CA GLY A 45 -13.87 14.23 14.57
C GLY A 45 -13.64 13.31 15.78
N GLN A 46 -13.00 12.15 15.62
CA GLN A 46 -12.54 11.34 16.75
C GLN A 46 -11.18 11.82 17.23
N GLN A 47 -11.13 12.32 18.47
CA GLN A 47 -9.92 12.79 19.10
C GLN A 47 -8.97 11.63 19.36
N LEU A 48 -7.68 11.85 19.08
CA LEU A 48 -6.64 10.89 19.40
C LEU A 48 -6.43 10.89 20.91
N SER A 49 -6.23 9.69 21.45
CA SER A 49 -5.99 9.46 22.88
C SER A 49 -4.78 8.55 23.11
N HIS A 50 -4.42 7.74 22.11
CA HIS A 50 -3.32 6.79 22.14
C HIS A 50 -2.60 6.75 20.79
N ASP A 51 -1.38 6.21 20.79
CA ASP A 51 -0.46 6.12 19.65
C ASP A 51 -1.03 5.36 18.45
N LEU A 52 -1.86 4.34 18.70
CA LEU A 52 -2.47 3.50 17.67
C LEU A 52 -3.77 4.08 17.08
N ASP A 53 -4.36 5.10 17.69
CA ASP A 53 -5.67 5.63 17.28
C ASP A 53 -5.62 6.17 15.84
N LEU A 54 -4.57 6.90 15.48
CA LEU A 54 -4.41 7.44 14.14
C LEU A 54 -4.43 6.32 13.09
N MET A 55 -3.66 5.25 13.31
CA MET A 55 -3.62 4.11 12.39
C MET A 55 -4.97 3.39 12.33
N ARG A 56 -5.66 3.26 13.47
CA ARG A 56 -6.97 2.62 13.56
C ARG A 56 -8.01 3.40 12.76
N GLU A 57 -8.12 4.71 12.97
CA GLU A 57 -9.14 5.55 12.30
C GLU A 57 -8.87 5.67 10.80
N VAL A 58 -7.60 5.82 10.38
CA VAL A 58 -7.21 5.76 8.97
C VAL A 58 -7.56 4.39 8.37
N GLY A 59 -7.27 3.30 9.10
CA GLY A 59 -7.56 1.93 8.68
C GLY A 59 -9.06 1.64 8.51
N LYS A 60 -9.91 2.17 9.40
CA LYS A 60 -11.37 2.07 9.32
C LYS A 60 -11.94 2.76 8.09
N ALA A 61 -11.44 3.94 7.75
CA ALA A 61 -11.88 4.67 6.56
C ALA A 61 -11.51 3.92 5.28
N GLY A 62 -10.35 3.26 5.23
CA GLY A 62 -9.93 2.45 4.09
C GLY A 62 -9.43 3.28 2.90
N ALA A 63 -8.63 2.65 2.04
CA ALA A 63 -8.02 3.33 0.88
C ALA A 63 -9.08 3.78 -0.14
N GLY A 64 -8.87 4.95 -0.74
CA GLY A 64 -9.77 5.58 -1.72
C GLY A 64 -10.78 6.53 -1.11
N ASN A 65 -11.07 6.39 0.19
CA ASN A 65 -11.97 7.27 0.94
C ASN A 65 -11.25 8.51 1.46
N GLU A 66 -12.01 9.55 1.75
CA GLU A 66 -11.50 10.79 2.32
C GLU A 66 -11.65 10.80 3.84
N ILE A 67 -10.64 11.32 4.53
CA ILE A 67 -10.70 11.57 5.97
C ILE A 67 -10.45 13.05 6.27
N LYS A 68 -11.00 13.53 7.37
CA LYS A 68 -10.77 14.86 7.90
C LYS A 68 -9.77 14.79 9.05
N LEU A 69 -8.62 15.44 8.91
CA LEU A 69 -7.65 15.61 9.99
C LEU A 69 -7.80 16.99 10.62
N GLN A 70 -7.89 17.06 11.95
CA GLN A 70 -7.61 18.31 12.67
C GLN A 70 -6.16 18.30 13.11
N ILE A 71 -5.44 19.38 12.80
CA ILE A 71 -4.02 19.53 13.10
C ILE A 71 -3.71 20.86 13.77
N LEU A 72 -2.58 20.93 14.48
CA LEU A 72 -1.93 22.17 14.87
C LEU A 72 -0.64 22.37 14.07
N ARG A 73 -0.44 23.59 13.58
CA ARG A 73 0.74 23.96 12.79
C ARG A 73 1.44 25.22 13.31
N GLY A 74 2.76 25.19 13.25
CA GLY A 74 3.63 26.36 13.45
C GLY A 74 4.03 26.61 14.91
N LYS A 75 4.93 27.59 15.10
CA LYS A 75 5.43 27.98 16.43
C LYS A 75 4.38 28.71 17.27
N LYS A 76 3.47 29.44 16.61
CA LYS A 76 2.22 29.95 17.18
C LYS A 76 1.13 29.01 16.70
N PRO A 77 0.68 28.05 17.52
CA PRO A 77 -0.18 26.96 17.06
C PRO A 77 -1.45 27.52 16.42
N ARG A 78 -1.72 27.14 15.18
CA ARG A 78 -2.98 27.39 14.51
C ARG A 78 -3.66 26.07 14.21
N GLU A 79 -4.93 25.98 14.55
CA GLU A 79 -5.74 24.82 14.22
C GLU A 79 -6.14 24.87 12.74
N LEU A 80 -5.93 23.76 12.04
CA LEU A 80 -6.28 23.60 10.64
C LEU A 80 -7.03 22.29 10.46
N THR A 81 -7.97 22.29 9.52
CA THR A 81 -8.66 21.08 9.07
C THR A 81 -8.17 20.71 7.68
N LEU A 82 -7.64 19.51 7.51
CA LEU A 82 -7.18 18.98 6.22
C LEU A 82 -8.10 17.83 5.77
N ASN A 83 -8.58 17.89 4.54
CA ASN A 83 -9.26 16.75 3.91
C ASN A 83 -8.23 15.92 3.14
N VAL A 84 -8.04 14.68 3.54
CA VAL A 84 -7.00 13.79 3.01
C VAL A 84 -7.66 12.60 2.34
N LYS A 85 -7.50 12.48 1.02
CA LYS A 85 -7.88 11.28 0.29
C LYS A 85 -6.89 10.15 0.56
N LEU A 86 -7.33 9.06 1.17
CA LEU A 86 -6.46 7.94 1.51
C LEU A 86 -6.00 7.17 0.28
N GLY A 87 -4.72 6.85 0.25
CA GLY A 87 -4.12 5.91 -0.71
C GLY A 87 -3.93 4.53 -0.10
N LYS A 88 -3.63 3.52 -0.93
CA LYS A 88 -3.10 2.26 -0.41
C LYS A 88 -1.74 2.52 0.25
N TRP A 89 -1.47 1.86 1.38
CA TRP A 89 -0.17 1.95 2.04
C TRP A 89 0.91 1.49 1.04
N PRO A 90 1.93 2.31 0.76
CA PRO A 90 2.99 1.93 -0.15
C PRO A 90 3.73 0.75 0.47
N VAL A 91 3.87 -0.33 -0.30
CA VAL A 91 4.86 -1.34 0.02
C VAL A 91 6.21 -0.70 -0.23
N ALA A 92 7.17 -0.94 0.63
CA ALA A 92 8.49 -0.34 0.51
C ALA A 92 9.19 -0.88 -0.75
N ASP A 93 8.91 -0.26 -1.89
CA ASP A 93 9.91 0.16 -2.85
C ASP A 93 9.35 1.29 -3.74
N ASP A 94 10.25 2.17 -4.20
CA ASP A 94 9.95 3.52 -4.65
C ASP A 94 9.14 3.68 -5.95
N GLU A 95 7.99 4.33 -5.85
CA GLU A 95 7.60 5.59 -6.51
C GLU A 95 6.06 5.71 -6.58
N GLY A 96 5.52 6.66 -5.82
CA GLY A 96 4.13 7.10 -5.96
C GLY A 96 3.08 6.30 -5.17
N ILE A 97 2.15 7.03 -4.56
CA ILE A 97 0.97 6.41 -3.97
C ILE A 97 0.10 5.82 -5.08
N VAL A 98 -0.16 4.52 -4.96
CA VAL A 98 -1.05 3.81 -5.85
C VAL A 98 -2.49 4.20 -5.50
N GLN A 99 -3.07 5.13 -6.26
CA GLN A 99 -4.52 5.15 -6.42
C GLN A 99 -4.95 3.85 -7.08
N THR A 100 -5.91 3.16 -6.48
CA THR A 100 -6.55 1.94 -7.01
C THR A 100 -7.41 2.25 -8.23
N ARG A 101 -6.81 2.72 -9.32
CA ARG A 101 -7.26 2.26 -10.62
C ARG A 101 -6.57 0.92 -10.82
N TYR A 102 -7.30 -0.11 -11.20
CA TYR A 102 -6.71 -1.36 -11.68
C TYR A 102 -5.85 -1.00 -12.90
N ARG A 103 -4.56 -0.66 -12.68
CA ARG A 103 -3.66 -0.09 -13.68
C ARG A 103 -3.26 -1.10 -14.75
N HIS A 104 -3.49 -2.39 -14.50
CA HIS A 104 -3.10 -3.45 -15.41
C HIS A 104 -4.32 -4.29 -15.80
N PRO A 105 -4.63 -4.43 -17.10
CA PRO A 105 -5.58 -5.43 -17.58
C PRO A 105 -5.08 -6.83 -17.20
N LEU A 106 -5.99 -7.82 -17.26
CA LEU A 106 -5.61 -9.21 -17.01
C LEU A 106 -4.58 -9.66 -18.04
N TRP A 107 -3.37 -9.97 -17.59
CA TRP A 107 -2.31 -10.47 -18.46
C TRP A 107 -2.37 -11.98 -18.45
N ARG A 108 -2.71 -12.62 -19.59
CA ARG A 108 -2.91 -14.09 -19.67
C ARG A 108 -3.92 -14.62 -18.64
N GLY A 109 -4.91 -13.79 -18.28
CA GLY A 109 -5.91 -14.06 -17.24
C GLY A 109 -5.42 -13.90 -15.80
N LEU A 110 -4.21 -13.40 -15.59
CA LEU A 110 -3.60 -13.21 -14.29
C LEU A 110 -3.66 -11.75 -13.83
N ARG A 111 -3.98 -11.56 -12.54
CA ARG A 111 -3.71 -10.32 -11.81
C ARG A 111 -2.80 -10.57 -10.63
N VAL A 112 -1.82 -9.69 -10.46
CA VAL A 112 -0.95 -9.67 -9.27
C VAL A 112 -1.14 -8.35 -8.50
N ASP A 113 -0.92 -8.41 -7.20
CA ASP A 113 -0.79 -7.23 -6.34
C ASP A 113 0.38 -7.46 -5.37
N TYR A 114 0.65 -6.48 -4.53
CA TYR A 114 1.63 -6.65 -3.46
C TYR A 114 1.15 -7.64 -2.39
N PRO A 115 2.07 -8.38 -1.73
CA PRO A 115 1.77 -9.22 -0.58
C PRO A 115 0.97 -8.52 0.53
N THR A 116 1.26 -7.24 0.77
CA THR A 116 0.56 -6.38 1.76
C THR A 116 -0.94 -6.26 1.50
N ALA A 117 -1.37 -6.34 0.23
CA ALA A 117 -2.75 -6.15 -0.16
C ALA A 117 -3.65 -7.33 0.23
N ARG A 118 -3.08 -8.48 0.62
CA ARG A 118 -3.79 -9.67 1.11
C ARG A 118 -3.23 -10.10 2.47
N ARG A 119 -3.56 -9.36 3.54
CA ARG A 119 -3.28 -9.77 4.95
C ARG A 119 -3.69 -11.21 5.27
N LYS A 120 -4.72 -11.75 4.61
CA LYS A 120 -5.17 -13.15 4.82
C LYS A 120 -4.22 -14.22 4.32
N TYR A 121 -3.23 -13.87 3.49
CA TYR A 121 -2.23 -14.80 2.95
C TYR A 121 -0.82 -14.55 3.47
N THR A 122 -0.64 -13.54 4.34
CA THR A 122 0.65 -13.20 4.94
C THR A 122 0.57 -13.42 6.45
N PHE A 123 1.39 -14.33 6.97
CA PHE A 123 1.42 -14.68 8.39
C PHE A 123 2.43 -13.82 9.15
N SER A 124 1.96 -12.89 10.00
CA SER A 124 2.69 -12.30 11.13
C SER A 124 4.02 -11.53 10.84
N PRO A 125 4.63 -10.88 11.85
CA PRO A 125 4.87 -9.43 11.82
C PRO A 125 5.98 -9.01 10.84
N PHE A 126 5.62 -8.06 9.96
CA PHE A 126 6.49 -7.07 9.31
C PHE A 126 7.63 -7.50 8.38
N SER A 127 7.68 -8.73 7.89
CA SER A 127 8.52 -9.06 6.71
C SER A 127 7.64 -9.38 5.51
N TYR A 128 7.59 -8.47 4.54
CA TYR A 128 6.91 -8.75 3.27
C TYR A 128 7.86 -9.57 2.40
N PRO A 129 7.42 -10.74 1.91
CA PRO A 129 8.28 -11.55 1.06
C PRO A 129 8.63 -10.80 -0.23
N PRO A 130 9.84 -10.98 -0.79
CA PRO A 130 10.29 -10.34 -2.03
C PRO A 130 9.61 -11.00 -3.25
N ALA A 131 8.29 -10.85 -3.34
CA ALA A 131 7.43 -11.48 -4.33
C ALA A 131 6.18 -10.63 -4.57
N VAL A 132 5.50 -10.87 -5.69
CA VAL A 132 4.13 -10.43 -5.91
C VAL A 132 3.14 -11.55 -5.56
N VAL A 133 1.93 -11.21 -5.14
CA VAL A 133 0.87 -12.20 -4.87
C VAL A 133 -0.14 -12.22 -6.01
N VAL A 134 -0.52 -13.42 -6.45
CA VAL A 134 -1.60 -13.63 -7.39
C VAL A 134 -2.92 -13.32 -6.71
N THR A 135 -3.59 -12.26 -7.18
CA THR A 135 -4.86 -11.79 -6.61
C THR A 135 -6.07 -12.22 -7.39
N HIS A 136 -5.88 -12.61 -8.65
CA HIS A 136 -6.95 -13.13 -9.48
C HIS A 136 -6.41 -14.05 -10.57
N VAL A 137 -7.13 -15.14 -10.83
CA VAL A 137 -6.96 -16.01 -12.00
C VAL A 137 -8.31 -16.12 -12.69
N ALA A 138 -8.39 -15.65 -13.93
CA ALA A 138 -9.62 -15.69 -14.71
C ALA A 138 -9.95 -17.13 -15.17
N PRO A 139 -11.23 -17.52 -15.19
CA PRO A 139 -11.67 -18.76 -15.83
C PRO A 139 -11.25 -18.81 -17.30
N ASP A 140 -11.03 -20.02 -17.81
CA ASP A 140 -10.66 -20.37 -19.19
C ASP A 140 -9.39 -19.69 -19.72
N SER A 141 -8.58 -19.13 -18.81
CA SER A 141 -7.38 -18.38 -19.16
C SER A 141 -6.13 -19.25 -19.23
N PRO A 142 -5.07 -18.78 -19.91
CA PRO A 142 -3.76 -19.44 -19.88
C PRO A 142 -3.24 -19.65 -18.45
N ALA A 143 -3.50 -18.70 -17.54
CA ALA A 143 -3.15 -18.82 -16.12
C ALA A 143 -3.88 -19.98 -15.44
N GLN A 144 -5.18 -20.14 -15.69
CA GLN A 144 -5.94 -21.28 -15.13
C GLN A 144 -5.49 -22.61 -15.74
N GLN A 145 -5.27 -22.65 -17.05
CA GLN A 145 -4.80 -23.85 -17.77
C GLN A 145 -3.42 -24.31 -17.28
N ALA A 146 -2.55 -23.38 -16.91
CA ALA A 146 -1.25 -23.67 -16.30
C ALA A 146 -1.36 -24.17 -14.85
N GLY A 147 -2.55 -24.12 -14.22
CA GLY A 147 -2.75 -24.50 -12.83
C GLY A 147 -2.37 -23.42 -11.82
N LEU A 148 -2.22 -22.16 -12.24
CA LEU A 148 -1.95 -21.04 -11.33
C LEU A 148 -3.16 -20.82 -10.40
N LYS A 149 -2.89 -20.57 -9.11
CA LYS A 149 -3.93 -20.38 -8.09
C LYS A 149 -3.86 -18.99 -7.47
N GLU A 150 -5.01 -18.45 -7.08
CA GLU A 150 -5.05 -17.24 -6.25
C GLU A 150 -4.36 -17.48 -4.90
N GLY A 151 -3.63 -16.47 -4.42
CA GLY A 151 -2.81 -16.56 -3.21
C GLY A 151 -1.39 -17.09 -3.45
N ALA A 152 -1.05 -17.52 -4.67
CA ALA A 152 0.32 -17.85 -5.04
C ALA A 152 1.26 -16.65 -4.93
N PHE A 153 2.47 -16.85 -4.41
CA PHE A 153 3.54 -15.84 -4.41
C PHE A 153 4.52 -16.13 -5.53
N ILE A 154 4.77 -15.14 -6.38
CA ILE A 154 5.68 -15.22 -7.52
C ILE A 154 6.90 -14.33 -7.24
N SER A 155 8.08 -14.93 -7.17
CA SER A 155 9.34 -14.26 -6.89
C SER A 155 10.13 -13.94 -8.16
N GLN A 156 9.90 -14.70 -9.25
CA GLN A 156 10.58 -14.45 -10.52
C GLN A 156 9.69 -14.70 -11.74
N ILE A 157 10.05 -14.04 -12.83
CA ILE A 157 9.51 -14.23 -14.18
C ILE A 157 10.67 -14.34 -15.17
N ASN A 158 10.75 -15.45 -15.91
CA ASN A 158 11.86 -15.77 -16.81
C ASN A 158 13.25 -15.60 -16.15
N GLY A 159 13.37 -15.93 -14.87
CA GLY A 159 14.60 -15.79 -14.09
C GLY A 159 14.89 -14.37 -13.56
N GLN A 160 14.07 -13.38 -13.89
CA GLN A 160 14.17 -12.02 -13.35
C GLN A 160 13.37 -11.89 -12.06
N ALA A 161 14.00 -11.37 -11.01
CA ALA A 161 13.36 -11.15 -9.72
C ALA A 161 12.27 -10.07 -9.82
N VAL A 162 11.11 -10.34 -9.23
CA VAL A 162 9.95 -9.44 -9.23
C VAL A 162 9.37 -9.32 -7.84
N GLN A 163 9.32 -8.09 -7.34
CA GLN A 163 8.85 -7.79 -5.98
C GLN A 163 7.65 -6.83 -5.99
N THR A 164 7.38 -6.20 -7.13
CA THR A 164 6.30 -5.23 -7.31
C THR A 164 5.42 -5.61 -8.50
N PRO A 165 4.11 -5.31 -8.49
CA PRO A 165 3.26 -5.51 -9.66
C PRO A 165 3.80 -4.79 -10.90
N GLY A 166 4.40 -3.61 -10.74
CA GLY A 166 5.04 -2.88 -11.83
C GLY A 166 6.16 -3.70 -12.49
N SER A 167 7.13 -4.17 -11.70
CA SER A 167 8.23 -5.02 -12.18
C SER A 167 7.72 -6.30 -12.84
N PHE A 168 6.69 -6.92 -12.25
CA PHE A 168 6.04 -8.10 -12.82
C PHE A 168 5.49 -7.82 -14.22
N TYR A 169 4.67 -6.78 -14.39
CA TYR A 169 4.05 -6.46 -15.68
C TYR A 169 5.05 -5.97 -16.72
N GLN A 170 6.10 -5.25 -16.31
CA GLN A 170 7.18 -4.83 -17.20
C GLN A 170 7.88 -6.04 -17.82
N GLU A 171 8.29 -7.02 -17.01
CA GLU A 171 8.91 -8.24 -17.53
C GLU A 171 7.92 -9.11 -18.33
N ALA A 172 6.68 -9.22 -17.85
CA ALA A 172 5.63 -10.00 -18.48
C ALA A 172 5.28 -9.51 -19.90
N GLN A 173 5.30 -8.19 -20.12
CA GLN A 173 5.00 -7.58 -21.42
C GLN A 173 6.13 -7.71 -22.44
N LYS A 174 7.36 -8.02 -22.01
CA LYS A 174 8.48 -8.33 -22.94
C LYS A 174 8.21 -9.59 -23.76
N VAL A 175 7.32 -10.47 -23.28
CA VAL A 175 7.05 -11.77 -23.88
C VAL A 175 5.55 -11.96 -24.10
N ASN A 176 5.08 -11.69 -25.32
CA ASN A 176 3.66 -11.81 -25.67
C ASN A 176 3.29 -13.18 -26.26
N ASN A 177 4.11 -13.72 -27.17
CA ASN A 177 3.76 -14.89 -27.98
C ASN A 177 4.50 -16.18 -27.60
N SER A 178 5.25 -16.18 -26.49
CA SER A 178 6.00 -17.36 -26.03
C SER A 178 5.60 -17.75 -24.61
N PRO A 179 5.79 -19.02 -24.20
CA PRO A 179 5.62 -19.41 -22.81
C PRO A 179 6.50 -18.59 -21.87
N VAL A 180 5.99 -18.30 -20.68
CA VAL A 180 6.71 -17.57 -19.63
C VAL A 180 6.90 -18.48 -18.43
N THR A 181 8.11 -18.50 -17.87
CA THR A 181 8.39 -19.25 -16.64
C THR A 181 8.14 -18.35 -15.44
N LEU A 182 7.30 -18.77 -14.51
CA LEU A 182 7.11 -18.13 -13.21
C LEU A 182 7.79 -18.98 -12.13
N LEU A 183 8.54 -18.37 -11.22
CA LEU A 183 9.06 -19.04 -10.03
C LEU A 183 8.20 -18.66 -8.83
N TYR A 184 7.70 -19.65 -8.11
CA TYR A 184 7.03 -19.41 -6.84
C TYR A 184 8.06 -19.08 -5.76
N LEU A 185 7.69 -18.24 -4.79
CA LEU A 185 8.59 -17.80 -3.71
C LEU A 185 9.30 -18.98 -2.99
N ASP A 186 8.54 -19.98 -2.55
CA ASP A 186 9.03 -21.15 -1.82
C ASP A 186 8.73 -22.46 -2.57
N GLY A 187 8.60 -22.41 -3.89
CA GLY A 187 7.93 -23.46 -4.63
C GLY A 187 8.55 -23.83 -5.98
N PRO A 188 7.86 -24.70 -6.74
CA PRO A 188 8.32 -25.12 -8.05
C PRO A 188 8.30 -23.95 -9.06
N LYS A 189 8.77 -24.21 -10.29
CA LYS A 189 8.53 -23.31 -11.43
C LYS A 189 7.20 -23.68 -12.12
N LEU A 190 6.49 -22.69 -12.63
CA LEU A 190 5.31 -22.84 -13.48
C LEU A 190 5.64 -22.36 -14.89
N ILE A 191 5.14 -23.06 -15.91
CA ILE A 191 5.18 -22.56 -17.28
C ILE A 191 3.79 -22.04 -17.63
N LEU A 192 3.72 -20.73 -17.88
CA LEU A 192 2.52 -20.03 -18.28
C LEU A 192 2.45 -19.95 -19.83
N PRO A 193 1.47 -20.59 -20.49
CA PRO A 193 1.35 -20.56 -21.95
C PRO A 193 1.02 -19.15 -22.48
N PRO A 194 1.29 -18.85 -23.76
CA PRO A 194 0.89 -17.58 -24.37
C PRO A 194 -0.64 -17.42 -24.39
N SER A 195 -1.10 -16.18 -24.54
CA SER A 195 -2.52 -15.92 -24.80
C SER A 195 -2.92 -16.56 -26.13
N LYS A 196 -4.10 -17.21 -26.18
CA LYS A 196 -4.71 -17.59 -27.46
C LYS A 196 -5.03 -16.30 -28.22
N GLN A 197 -4.62 -16.23 -29.49
CA GLN A 197 -5.07 -15.19 -30.42
C GLN A 197 -6.56 -15.35 -30.72
#